data_AF-A0AA47INH2-F1
#
_entry.id   AF-A0AA47INH2-F1
#
_cell.length_a   1.000
_cell.length_b   1.000
_cell.length_c   1.000
_cell.angle_alpha   90.00
_cell.angle_beta   90.00
_cell.angle_gamma   90.00
#
_symmetry.space_group_name_H-M   'P 1'
#
loop_
_entity.id
_entity.type
_entity.pdbx_description
1 polymer ?
#
loop_
_entity_poly.entity_id
_entity_poly.type
_entity_poly.pdbx_seq_one_letter_code
_entity_poly.pdbx_strand_id
1 'polypeptide(L)'
;MTDTADRSDNSVEPAQDDQPQAPEESTEELLAEPLEIPEPGPAPAGFHFPSDAELMDGPNPLTDPDDEEDVDDEDETGESADSTRVEIVVPDFPEDFRAGFACIVGRPNAGKSTLTNAMVGTKIAITSGRPQTTRHNVRGVIHKEKAQIVLVDTPGLHRPRTLLGKRLNDLVRETLTDVDVVVFCIPANEKIGPGDRFITRDLAELRTPVVAVVTKADTVTREALAAQLLAVSELGEWADIVPVSAKRDEQIDVLEEVLLKHMPLSPPLYPTGEITDEPQQVLIAELVREAALEGVRDELPHSLAVVVDEIADPDDEREVGRIKGAGGRLQVRVSLVVERDSQKAIIIGRGGRRLKEVGVTARKGIEKLLGRKVYLDLHVRTAKDWQSDPKALARLGF
;
A
#
# COMPACT_ATOMS: atom_id res chain seq x y z
N MET A 1 -87.32 0.00 -19.75
CA MET A 1 -85.98 0.62 -19.78
C MET A 1 -85.84 1.39 -18.48
N THR A 2 -85.16 0.75 -17.55
CA THR A 2 -84.77 1.12 -16.18
C THR A 2 -83.80 2.31 -16.17
N ASP A 3 -83.51 3.03 -15.08
CA ASP A 3 -84.12 3.38 -13.79
C ASP A 3 -83.17 4.46 -13.19
N THR A 4 -83.66 5.22 -12.22
CA THR A 4 -83.09 6.45 -11.65
C THR A 4 -82.15 6.19 -10.45
N ALA A 5 -81.25 7.14 -10.16
CA ALA A 5 -80.40 7.30 -8.95
C ALA A 5 -79.26 6.26 -8.79
N ASP A 6 -78.08 6.55 -8.26
CA ASP A 6 -77.77 7.31 -7.04
C ASP A 6 -76.30 7.76 -7.03
N ARG A 7 -76.03 8.88 -6.34
CA ARG A 7 -74.68 9.39 -6.03
C ARG A 7 -74.19 8.67 -4.77
N SER A 8 -72.96 8.14 -4.80
CA SER A 8 -72.21 7.87 -3.57
C SER A 8 -70.77 8.34 -3.71
N ASP A 9 -70.41 9.21 -2.78
CA ASP A 9 -69.05 9.61 -2.43
C ASP A 9 -68.18 8.39 -2.14
N ASN A 10 -66.95 8.42 -2.63
CA ASN A 10 -65.87 7.65 -2.01
C ASN A 10 -64.57 8.44 -2.12
N SER A 11 -64.39 9.35 -1.16
CA SER A 11 -63.12 10.00 -0.85
C SER A 11 -62.21 9.00 -0.15
N VAL A 12 -61.16 8.56 -0.85
CA VAL A 12 -60.08 7.75 -0.29
C VAL A 12 -59.11 8.68 0.44
N GLU A 13 -59.06 8.58 1.76
CA GLU A 13 -58.06 9.23 2.62
C GLU A 13 -56.65 8.68 2.32
N PRO A 14 -55.61 9.51 2.29
CA PRO A 14 -54.23 9.04 2.18
C PRO A 14 -53.74 8.48 3.52
N ALA A 15 -53.11 7.30 3.47
CA ALA A 15 -52.47 6.63 4.59
C ALA A 15 -51.40 7.54 5.24
N GLN A 16 -51.50 7.69 6.57
CA GLN A 16 -50.49 8.30 7.41
C GLN A 16 -49.26 7.38 7.48
N ASP A 17 -48.13 7.91 7.05
CA ASP A 17 -46.82 7.26 7.12
C ASP A 17 -46.28 7.44 8.55
N ASP A 18 -46.35 6.37 9.33
CA ASP A 18 -45.96 6.30 10.74
C ASP A 18 -44.44 6.11 10.83
N GLN A 19 -43.69 7.23 10.75
CA GLN A 19 -42.24 7.22 10.99
C GLN A 19 -41.95 7.32 12.49
N PRO A 20 -41.14 6.41 13.07
CA PRO A 20 -40.73 6.50 14.46
C PRO A 20 -39.79 7.71 14.66
N GLN A 21 -40.19 8.61 15.56
CA GLN A 21 -39.38 9.73 16.03
C GLN A 21 -38.08 9.23 16.67
N ALA A 22 -36.95 9.77 16.22
CA ALA A 22 -35.66 9.59 16.89
C ALA A 22 -35.68 10.30 18.25
N PRO A 23 -35.12 9.72 19.32
CA PRO A 23 -35.05 10.38 20.61
C PRO A 23 -34.08 11.57 20.53
N GLU A 24 -34.56 12.74 20.96
CA GLU A 24 -33.73 13.91 21.25
C GLU A 24 -32.78 13.57 22.41
N GLU A 25 -31.50 13.33 22.11
CA GLU A 25 -30.46 13.29 23.13
C GLU A 25 -30.06 14.73 23.50
N SER A 26 -30.30 15.06 24.75
CA SER A 26 -29.86 16.24 25.45
C SER A 26 -28.34 16.42 25.34
N THR A 27 -27.90 17.55 24.79
CA THR A 27 -26.53 18.03 24.91
C THR A 27 -26.22 18.39 26.36
N GLU A 28 -25.63 17.44 27.10
CA GLU A 28 -24.81 17.78 28.27
C GLU A 28 -23.43 18.23 27.76
N GLU A 29 -23.14 19.53 27.94
CA GLU A 29 -21.80 20.10 27.78
C GLU A 29 -20.84 19.46 28.79
N LEU A 30 -20.05 18.50 28.35
CA LEU A 30 -18.84 18.08 29.06
C LEU A 30 -17.77 19.18 28.87
N LEU A 31 -17.76 20.14 29.79
CA LEU A 31 -16.64 21.05 30.00
C LEU A 31 -15.42 20.21 30.43
N ALA A 32 -14.51 19.96 29.51
CA ALA A 32 -13.21 19.38 29.81
C ALA A 32 -12.38 20.41 30.60
N GLU A 33 -12.07 20.10 31.86
CA GLU A 33 -11.09 20.85 32.63
C GLU A 33 -9.71 20.74 31.94
N PRO A 34 -8.97 21.85 31.79
CA PRO A 34 -7.66 21.83 31.15
C PRO A 34 -6.68 21.01 32.01
N LEU A 35 -6.05 20.01 31.40
CA LEU A 35 -4.94 19.26 31.98
C LEU A 35 -3.74 20.20 32.20
N GLU A 36 -3.48 20.56 33.45
CA GLU A 36 -2.22 21.20 33.85
C GLU A 36 -1.07 20.18 33.73
N ILE A 37 -0.16 20.44 32.80
CA ILE A 37 1.10 19.70 32.69
C ILE A 37 2.07 20.32 33.73
N PRO A 38 2.56 19.57 34.72
CA PRO A 38 3.51 20.12 35.68
C PRO A 38 4.81 20.50 34.99
N GLU A 39 5.40 21.63 35.38
CA GLU A 39 6.70 22.07 34.84
C GLU A 39 7.77 20.99 35.09
N PRO A 40 8.65 20.71 34.10
CA PRO A 40 9.72 19.75 34.28
C PRO A 40 10.62 20.21 35.44
N GLY A 41 10.87 19.29 36.38
CA GLY A 41 11.75 19.54 37.51
C GLY A 41 13.16 19.92 37.06
N PRO A 42 13.95 20.61 37.92
CA PRO A 42 15.30 20.99 37.58
C PRO A 42 16.14 19.74 37.24
N ALA A 43 16.98 19.87 36.21
CA ALA A 43 17.91 18.81 35.83
C ALA A 43 18.77 18.38 37.03
N PRO A 44 19.04 17.08 37.22
CA PRO A 44 19.85 16.60 38.33
C PRO A 44 21.24 17.27 38.31
N ALA A 45 21.69 17.73 39.47
CA ALA A 45 22.98 18.40 39.60
C ALA A 45 24.11 17.50 39.10
N GLY A 46 24.85 17.96 38.08
CA GLY A 46 25.94 17.22 37.44
C GLY A 46 25.64 16.65 36.05
N PHE A 47 24.39 16.78 35.56
CA PHE A 47 24.06 16.40 34.18
C PHE A 47 24.40 17.53 33.21
N HIS A 48 25.35 17.28 32.31
CA HIS A 48 25.63 18.13 31.15
C HIS A 48 25.67 17.24 29.91
N PHE A 49 25.24 17.79 28.77
CA PHE A 49 25.43 17.13 27.49
C PHE A 49 26.91 17.27 27.06
N PRO A 50 27.56 16.19 26.62
CA PRO A 50 28.95 16.24 26.18
C PRO A 50 29.08 17.19 24.99
N SER A 51 30.19 17.91 24.95
CA SER A 51 30.55 18.81 23.85
C SER A 51 31.02 18.03 22.62
N ASP A 52 30.91 18.64 21.44
CA ASP A 52 31.36 18.04 20.17
C ASP A 52 32.86 17.65 20.19
N ALA A 53 33.68 18.28 21.04
CA ALA A 53 35.08 17.92 21.22
C ALA A 53 35.27 16.61 22.03
N GLU A 54 34.36 16.32 22.98
CA GLU A 54 34.39 15.11 23.80
C GLU A 54 33.89 13.87 23.05
N LEU A 55 33.14 14.06 21.96
CA LEU A 55 32.69 12.99 21.06
C LEU A 55 33.77 12.55 20.06
N MET A 56 34.80 13.37 19.82
CA MET A 56 35.80 13.16 18.78
C MET A 56 37.13 12.58 19.30
N ASP A 57 37.30 12.44 20.61
CA ASP A 57 38.57 12.01 21.25
C ASP A 57 38.46 10.65 21.98
N GLY A 58 37.42 9.86 21.67
CA GLY A 58 37.25 8.50 22.19
C GLY A 58 37.98 7.46 21.34
N PRO A 59 38.59 6.42 21.94
CA PRO A 59 39.28 5.38 21.17
C PRO A 59 38.31 4.63 20.25
N ASN A 60 38.67 4.57 18.97
CA ASN A 60 37.92 3.89 17.91
C ASN A 60 37.80 2.38 18.23
N PRO A 61 36.60 1.78 18.34
CA PRO A 61 36.42 0.44 18.89
C PRO A 61 36.72 -0.70 17.90
N LEU A 62 37.63 -0.49 16.94
CA LEU A 62 37.96 -1.44 15.87
C LEU A 62 39.47 -1.74 15.74
N THR A 63 40.24 -1.60 16.80
CA THR A 63 41.60 -2.13 16.86
C THR A 63 41.63 -3.38 17.73
N ASP A 64 41.80 -4.55 17.09
CA ASP A 64 42.06 -5.82 17.76
C ASP A 64 43.40 -5.74 18.53
N PRO A 65 43.49 -6.28 19.77
CA PRO A 65 44.70 -6.22 20.58
C PRO A 65 45.45 -7.55 20.49
N ASP A 66 46.23 -7.74 19.44
CA ASP A 66 47.29 -8.77 19.40
C ASP A 66 48.24 -8.38 18.27
N ASP A 67 49.13 -7.42 18.54
CA ASP A 67 50.37 -7.20 17.78
C ASP A 67 51.30 -6.36 18.66
N GLU A 68 52.08 -7.02 19.52
CA GLU A 68 53.27 -6.43 20.15
C GLU A 68 54.53 -7.06 19.55
N GLU A 69 55.38 -6.15 19.06
CA GLU A 69 56.84 -6.21 18.86
C GLU A 69 57.40 -7.09 17.71
N ASP A 70 57.91 -6.44 16.66
CA ASP A 70 59.36 -6.23 16.52
C ASP A 70 59.70 -5.27 15.36
N VAL A 71 60.70 -4.41 15.62
CA VAL A 71 61.31 -3.48 14.66
C VAL A 71 62.34 -4.24 13.84
N ASP A 72 62.32 -4.11 12.51
CA ASP A 72 63.53 -3.97 11.68
C ASP A 72 63.14 -3.57 10.24
N ASP A 73 63.87 -2.58 9.72
CA ASP A 73 63.84 -2.09 8.34
C ASP A 73 64.13 -3.22 7.33
N GLU A 74 63.38 -3.27 6.22
CA GLU A 74 63.92 -3.29 4.84
C GLU A 74 62.79 -3.39 3.79
N ASP A 75 63.00 -2.71 2.67
CA ASP A 75 62.14 -2.56 1.51
C ASP A 75 61.50 -3.87 1.00
N GLU A 76 60.18 -3.90 0.76
CA GLU A 76 59.64 -4.67 -0.36
C GLU A 76 58.22 -4.22 -0.79
N THR A 77 58.14 -3.92 -2.08
CA THR A 77 56.92 -3.62 -2.84
C THR A 77 55.97 -4.82 -2.85
N GLY A 78 54.75 -4.66 -2.33
CA GLY A 78 53.73 -5.72 -2.30
C GLY A 78 52.32 -5.18 -2.48
N GLU A 79 51.59 -5.75 -3.43
CA GLU A 79 50.31 -5.34 -4.00
C GLU A 79 49.18 -5.15 -2.98
N SER A 80 48.46 -4.01 -3.08
CA SER A 80 47.22 -3.77 -2.33
C SER A 80 46.13 -4.70 -2.84
N ALA A 81 45.63 -5.58 -1.97
CA ALA A 81 44.50 -6.44 -2.22
C ALA A 81 43.26 -5.62 -2.61
N ASP A 82 42.76 -5.93 -3.79
CA ASP A 82 41.62 -5.35 -4.47
C ASP A 82 40.35 -5.46 -3.63
N SER A 83 39.93 -4.34 -3.04
CA SER A 83 38.54 -4.16 -2.59
C SER A 83 37.69 -4.24 -3.85
N THR A 84 37.03 -5.38 -4.07
CA THR A 84 36.10 -5.57 -5.18
C THR A 84 34.94 -4.59 -5.01
N ARG A 85 35.14 -3.37 -5.50
CA ARG A 85 34.08 -2.41 -5.74
C ARG A 85 33.17 -3.09 -6.75
N VAL A 86 31.97 -3.43 -6.31
CA VAL A 86 30.89 -3.77 -7.22
C VAL A 86 30.70 -2.52 -8.08
N GLU A 87 31.22 -2.55 -9.32
CA GLU A 87 30.90 -1.53 -10.30
C GLU A 87 29.39 -1.59 -10.51
N ILE A 88 28.69 -0.60 -9.95
CA ILE A 88 27.30 -0.36 -10.31
C ILE A 88 27.35 0.07 -11.77
N VAL A 89 27.07 -0.86 -12.67
CA VAL A 89 26.92 -0.58 -14.10
C VAL A 89 25.69 0.30 -14.23
N VAL A 90 25.89 1.61 -14.19
CA VAL A 90 24.86 2.57 -14.57
C VAL A 90 24.82 2.53 -16.11
N PRO A 91 23.75 2.00 -16.72
CA PRO A 91 23.66 1.96 -18.17
C PRO A 91 23.75 3.38 -18.74
N ASP A 92 24.36 3.56 -19.92
CA ASP A 92 24.41 4.85 -20.58
C ASP A 92 22.99 5.43 -20.72
N PHE A 93 22.78 6.65 -20.22
CA PHE A 93 21.52 7.38 -20.32
C PHE A 93 21.74 8.76 -20.95
N PRO A 94 20.75 9.28 -21.70
CA PRO A 94 20.81 10.64 -22.25
C PRO A 94 21.02 11.73 -21.19
N GLU A 95 21.74 12.81 -21.51
CA GLU A 95 21.91 13.95 -20.59
C GLU A 95 20.59 14.63 -20.20
N ASP A 96 19.57 14.52 -21.04
CA ASP A 96 18.21 15.02 -20.82
C ASP A 96 17.28 14.00 -20.13
N PHE A 97 17.83 12.92 -19.56
CA PHE A 97 17.03 11.90 -18.88
C PHE A 97 16.31 12.45 -17.64
N ARG A 98 15.06 12.02 -17.46
CA ARG A 98 14.23 12.42 -16.32
C ARG A 98 13.83 11.22 -15.50
N ALA A 99 13.98 11.29 -14.19
CA ALA A 99 13.52 10.23 -13.30
C ALA A 99 12.98 10.82 -12.00
N GLY A 100 11.96 10.16 -11.45
CA GLY A 100 11.37 10.60 -10.19
C GLY A 100 10.24 9.68 -9.70
N PHE A 101 9.71 10.03 -8.54
CA PHE A 101 8.67 9.30 -7.85
C PHE A 101 7.30 9.93 -8.04
N ALA A 102 6.31 9.11 -8.38
CA ALA A 102 4.91 9.49 -8.49
C ALA A 102 4.07 8.72 -7.46
N CYS A 103 3.61 9.40 -6.42
CA CYS A 103 2.81 8.79 -5.35
C CYS A 103 1.33 8.73 -5.74
N ILE A 104 0.75 7.54 -5.80
CA ILE A 104 -0.66 7.34 -6.12
C ILE A 104 -1.45 7.29 -4.81
N VAL A 105 -2.34 8.27 -4.64
CA VAL A 105 -3.20 8.43 -3.45
C VAL A 105 -4.66 8.52 -3.85
N GLY A 106 -5.52 8.38 -2.84
CA GLY A 106 -6.96 8.35 -3.01
C GLY A 106 -7.62 7.42 -2.02
N ARG A 107 -8.92 7.62 -1.80
CA ARG A 107 -9.69 6.81 -0.86
C ARG A 107 -9.67 5.32 -1.23
N PRO A 108 -10.02 4.41 -0.30
CA PRO A 108 -10.20 3.01 -0.62
C PRO A 108 -11.10 2.82 -1.86
N ASN A 109 -10.74 1.85 -2.71
CA ASN A 109 -11.45 1.52 -3.96
C ASN A 109 -11.49 2.60 -5.05
N ALA A 110 -10.66 3.65 -4.95
CA ALA A 110 -10.53 4.68 -6.00
C ALA A 110 -9.83 4.18 -7.29
N GLY A 111 -9.39 2.93 -7.36
CA GLY A 111 -8.76 2.35 -8.55
C GLY A 111 -7.24 2.50 -8.63
N LYS A 112 -6.57 2.87 -7.51
CA LYS A 112 -5.11 3.09 -7.43
C LYS A 112 -4.28 1.90 -7.95
N SER A 113 -4.36 0.75 -7.31
CA SER A 113 -3.61 -0.45 -7.72
C SER A 113 -3.97 -0.95 -9.12
N THR A 114 -5.20 -0.72 -9.58
CA THR A 114 -5.59 -1.03 -10.97
C THR A 114 -4.88 -0.10 -11.95
N LEU A 115 -4.79 1.20 -11.63
CA LEU A 115 -4.04 2.17 -12.41
C LEU A 115 -2.54 1.85 -12.40
N THR A 116 -1.97 1.54 -11.22
CA THR A 116 -0.56 1.14 -11.08
C THR A 116 -0.23 -0.04 -12.00
N ASN A 117 -1.03 -1.11 -11.94
CA ASN A 117 -0.82 -2.29 -12.78
C ASN A 117 -0.96 -1.99 -14.28
N ALA A 118 -1.85 -1.08 -14.67
CA ALA A 118 -2.05 -0.68 -16.06
C ALA A 118 -0.84 0.10 -16.58
N MET A 119 -0.39 1.12 -15.84
CA MET A 119 0.78 1.94 -16.22
C MET A 119 2.09 1.13 -16.23
N VAL A 120 2.25 0.19 -15.30
CA VAL A 120 3.42 -0.71 -15.26
C VAL A 120 3.33 -1.80 -16.35
N GLY A 121 2.14 -2.11 -16.85
CA GLY A 121 1.91 -3.14 -17.86
C GLY A 121 1.94 -4.59 -17.32
N THR A 122 2.16 -4.78 -16.03
CA THR A 122 2.06 -6.07 -15.36
C THR A 122 1.48 -5.93 -13.95
N LYS A 123 1.07 -7.06 -13.38
CA LYS A 123 0.47 -7.09 -12.05
C LYS A 123 1.55 -7.09 -10.98
N ILE A 124 1.74 -5.95 -10.31
CA ILE A 124 2.64 -5.78 -9.16
C ILE A 124 1.89 -5.49 -7.86
N ALA A 125 0.70 -4.90 -7.94
CA ALA A 125 -0.16 -4.62 -6.79
C ALA A 125 -1.43 -5.46 -6.86
N ILE A 126 -1.93 -5.92 -5.71
CA ILE A 126 -3.19 -6.69 -5.69
C ILE A 126 -4.39 -5.78 -5.93
N THR A 127 -5.46 -6.36 -6.45
CA THR A 127 -6.68 -5.62 -6.76
C THR A 127 -7.88 -6.33 -6.15
N SER A 128 -8.66 -5.61 -5.36
CA SER A 128 -9.93 -6.12 -4.86
C SER A 128 -10.92 -4.98 -4.71
N GLY A 129 -12.21 -5.28 -4.85
CA GLY A 129 -13.29 -4.33 -4.55
C GLY A 129 -13.45 -4.07 -3.04
N ARG A 130 -12.62 -4.69 -2.20
CA ARG A 130 -12.67 -4.53 -0.74
C ARG A 130 -11.88 -3.28 -0.30
N PRO A 131 -12.44 -2.46 0.60
CA PRO A 131 -11.67 -1.36 1.18
C PRO A 131 -10.40 -1.87 1.88
N GLN A 132 -9.37 -1.01 1.97
CA GLN A 132 -8.08 -1.34 2.59
C GLN A 132 -7.39 -2.56 1.96
N THR A 133 -7.55 -2.70 0.64
CA THR A 133 -6.85 -3.73 -0.13
C THR A 133 -5.34 -3.50 -0.06
N THR A 134 -4.79 -2.34 -0.42
CA THR A 134 -3.35 -2.07 -0.27
C THR A 134 -2.99 -1.73 1.18
N ARG A 135 -1.97 -2.37 1.74
CA ARG A 135 -1.50 -2.18 3.13
C ARG A 135 0.01 -1.94 3.27
N HIS A 136 0.74 -2.01 2.18
CA HIS A 136 2.13 -1.60 2.06
C HIS A 136 2.21 -0.66 0.86
N ASN A 137 3.22 0.20 0.83
CA ASN A 137 3.52 0.89 -0.41
C ASN A 137 4.07 -0.14 -1.39
N VAL A 138 3.58 -0.12 -2.62
CA VAL A 138 4.10 -0.98 -3.69
C VAL A 138 4.72 -0.10 -4.74
N ARG A 139 6.01 -0.33 -5.04
CA ARG A 139 6.70 0.42 -6.07
C ARG A 139 6.64 -0.28 -7.42
N GLY A 140 6.31 0.49 -8.45
CA GLY A 140 6.28 0.07 -9.84
C GLY A 140 7.16 0.95 -10.69
N VAL A 141 8.09 0.36 -11.42
CA VAL A 141 9.05 1.09 -12.25
C VAL A 141 8.61 1.03 -13.71
N ILE A 142 8.41 2.20 -14.31
CA ILE A 142 8.09 2.37 -15.72
C ILE A 142 9.33 2.90 -16.41
N HIS A 143 9.86 2.10 -17.33
CA HIS A 143 11.02 2.48 -18.15
C HIS A 143 10.56 3.09 -19.47
N LYS A 144 11.14 4.25 -19.82
CA LYS A 144 11.01 4.91 -21.13
C LYS A 144 12.39 5.16 -21.71
N GLU A 145 12.46 5.47 -23.00
CA GLU A 145 13.74 5.71 -23.70
C GLU A 145 14.54 6.87 -23.09
N LYS A 146 13.85 7.93 -22.62
CA LYS A 146 14.46 9.13 -22.03
C LYS A 146 13.97 9.45 -20.62
N ALA A 147 13.29 8.51 -19.96
CA ALA A 147 12.78 8.75 -18.63
C ALA A 147 12.49 7.47 -17.83
N GLN A 148 12.33 7.63 -16.52
CA GLN A 148 11.86 6.58 -15.62
C GLN A 148 10.84 7.15 -14.62
N ILE A 149 9.70 6.49 -14.47
CA ILE A 149 8.72 6.85 -13.45
C ILE A 149 8.68 5.73 -12.41
N VAL A 150 8.90 6.08 -11.15
CA VAL A 150 8.71 5.16 -10.03
C VAL A 150 7.35 5.46 -9.40
N LEU A 151 6.34 4.68 -9.76
CA LEU A 151 5.03 4.74 -9.14
C LEU A 151 5.10 4.18 -7.72
N VAL A 152 4.47 4.87 -6.76
CA VAL A 152 4.29 4.37 -5.40
C VAL A 152 2.79 4.22 -5.15
N ASP A 153 2.28 2.98 -5.24
CA ASP A 153 0.88 2.69 -4.88
C ASP A 153 0.74 2.64 -3.35
N THR A 154 -0.09 3.50 -2.80
CA THR A 154 -0.22 3.64 -1.35
C THR A 154 -1.53 3.04 -0.80
N PRO A 155 -1.59 2.70 0.50
CA PRO A 155 -2.85 2.39 1.16
C PRO A 155 -3.92 3.47 0.96
N GLY A 156 -5.19 3.06 0.96
CA GLY A 156 -6.30 4.02 0.85
C GLY A 156 -6.44 4.89 2.10
N LEU A 157 -6.25 6.21 1.95
CA LEU A 157 -6.47 7.18 3.02
C LEU A 157 -7.92 7.17 3.48
N HIS A 158 -8.12 7.05 4.80
CA HIS A 158 -9.42 7.02 5.44
C HIS A 158 -9.29 7.49 6.90
N ARG A 159 -10.39 7.86 7.56
CA ARG A 159 -10.35 8.16 9.00
C ARG A 159 -10.03 6.86 9.77
N PRO A 160 -8.89 6.77 10.49
CA PRO A 160 -8.46 5.52 11.10
C PRO A 160 -9.33 5.17 12.30
N ARG A 161 -9.62 3.87 12.49
CA ARG A 161 -10.37 3.32 13.63
C ARG A 161 -9.58 2.30 14.45
N THR A 162 -8.41 1.91 13.95
CA THR A 162 -7.50 0.93 14.56
C THR A 162 -6.07 1.47 14.47
N LEU A 163 -5.15 0.87 15.25
CA LEU A 163 -3.73 1.23 15.18
C LEU A 163 -3.15 0.92 13.80
N LEU A 164 -3.53 -0.21 13.18
CA LEU A 164 -3.20 -0.50 11.79
C LEU A 164 -3.61 0.66 10.86
N GLY A 165 -4.88 1.08 10.92
CA GLY A 165 -5.36 2.18 10.08
C GLY A 165 -4.57 3.47 10.27
N LYS A 166 -4.16 3.77 11.51
CA LYS A 166 -3.28 4.91 11.80
C LYS A 166 -1.92 4.76 11.12
N ARG A 167 -1.24 3.61 11.30
CA ARG A 167 0.06 3.34 10.67
C ARG A 167 0.01 3.40 9.14
N LEU A 168 -1.05 2.90 8.53
CA LEU A 168 -1.24 2.97 7.08
C LEU A 168 -1.36 4.42 6.59
N ASN A 169 -2.05 5.28 7.33
CA ASN A 169 -2.13 6.70 6.97
C ASN A 169 -0.79 7.42 7.21
N ASP A 170 -0.09 7.10 8.30
CA ASP A 170 1.21 7.67 8.61
C ASP A 170 2.22 7.32 7.51
N LEU A 171 2.24 6.05 7.04
CA LEU A 171 3.03 5.60 5.89
C LEU A 171 2.73 6.41 4.61
N VAL A 172 1.45 6.65 4.30
CA VAL A 172 1.07 7.44 3.12
C VAL A 172 1.59 8.87 3.25
N ARG A 173 1.46 9.48 4.44
CA ARG A 173 1.88 10.87 4.69
C ARG A 173 3.39 11.04 4.60
N GLU A 174 4.14 10.08 5.14
CA GLU A 174 5.59 10.02 4.99
C GLU A 174 5.98 9.90 3.52
N THR A 175 5.29 9.06 2.75
CA THR A 175 5.55 8.94 1.30
C THR A 175 5.30 10.24 0.55
N LEU A 176 4.30 11.02 0.94
CA LEU A 176 3.94 12.27 0.28
C LEU A 176 5.00 13.38 0.42
N THR A 177 5.93 13.28 1.38
CA THR A 177 6.98 14.30 1.54
C THR A 177 8.13 14.15 0.55
N ASP A 178 8.33 12.95 0.01
CA ASP A 178 9.55 12.57 -0.72
C ASP A 178 9.30 12.24 -2.20
N VAL A 179 8.19 12.74 -2.76
CA VAL A 179 7.83 12.49 -4.17
C VAL A 179 7.81 13.75 -5.02
N ASP A 180 8.10 13.58 -6.31
CA ASP A 180 8.15 14.64 -7.31
C ASP A 180 6.77 15.05 -7.81
N VAL A 181 5.81 14.12 -7.83
CA VAL A 181 4.41 14.37 -8.22
C VAL A 181 3.44 13.46 -7.46
N VAL A 182 2.26 13.99 -7.14
CA VAL A 182 1.18 13.23 -6.51
C VAL A 182 0.08 12.96 -7.53
N VAL A 183 -0.38 11.71 -7.60
CA VAL A 183 -1.49 11.25 -8.45
C VAL A 183 -2.72 11.02 -7.57
N PHE A 184 -3.67 11.94 -7.58
CA PHE A 184 -4.87 11.83 -6.76
C PHE A 184 -6.03 11.17 -7.53
N CYS A 185 -6.30 9.91 -7.21
CA CYS A 185 -7.36 9.12 -7.85
C CYS A 185 -8.76 9.44 -7.29
N ILE A 186 -9.68 9.83 -8.17
CA ILE A 186 -11.10 10.02 -7.88
C ILE A 186 -11.92 9.22 -8.88
N PRO A 187 -12.79 8.27 -8.45
CA PRO A 187 -13.55 7.44 -9.39
C PRO A 187 -14.67 8.23 -10.08
N ALA A 188 -14.84 7.99 -11.39
CA ALA A 188 -15.85 8.66 -12.23
C ALA A 188 -17.29 8.29 -11.88
N ASN A 189 -17.50 7.07 -11.39
CA ASN A 189 -18.83 6.50 -11.11
C ASN A 189 -19.36 6.78 -9.70
N GLU A 190 -18.67 7.60 -8.91
CA GLU A 190 -19.05 7.91 -7.54
C GLU A 190 -18.99 9.42 -7.33
N LYS A 191 -19.93 9.96 -6.55
CA LYS A 191 -19.91 11.39 -6.21
C LYS A 191 -18.70 11.72 -5.33
N ILE A 192 -18.18 12.94 -5.44
CA ILE A 192 -17.15 13.47 -4.56
C ILE A 192 -17.66 13.45 -3.11
N GLY A 193 -17.07 12.57 -2.31
CA GLY A 193 -17.49 12.30 -0.95
C GLY A 193 -16.61 12.97 0.11
N PRO A 194 -16.94 12.75 1.40
CA PRO A 194 -16.14 13.28 2.52
C PRO A 194 -14.68 12.78 2.51
N GLY A 195 -14.44 11.56 2.03
CA GLY A 195 -13.08 11.00 1.89
C GLY A 195 -12.23 11.75 0.87
N ASP A 196 -12.80 12.09 -0.28
CA ASP A 196 -12.11 12.85 -1.33
C ASP A 196 -11.77 14.27 -0.83
N ARG A 197 -12.73 14.92 -0.15
CA ARG A 197 -12.53 16.24 0.46
C ARG A 197 -11.52 16.23 1.61
N PHE A 198 -11.46 15.13 2.37
CA PHE A 198 -10.46 14.95 3.42
C PHE A 198 -9.06 14.89 2.81
N ILE A 199 -8.86 14.05 1.81
CA ILE A 199 -7.56 13.92 1.11
C ILE A 199 -7.18 15.24 0.43
N THR A 200 -8.14 15.92 -0.22
CA THR A 200 -7.89 17.22 -0.87
C THR A 200 -7.32 18.26 0.10
N ARG A 201 -7.82 18.31 1.34
CA ARG A 201 -7.29 19.24 2.36
C ARG A 201 -5.85 18.90 2.73
N ASP A 202 -5.55 17.62 2.97
CA ASP A 202 -4.19 17.16 3.27
C ASP A 202 -3.23 17.48 2.09
N LEU A 203 -3.71 17.34 0.84
CA LEU A 203 -2.92 17.63 -0.36
C LEU A 203 -2.68 19.13 -0.59
N ALA A 204 -3.59 20.00 -0.15
CA ALA A 204 -3.46 21.45 -0.31
C ALA A 204 -2.29 22.05 0.50
N GLU A 205 -1.79 21.33 1.49
CA GLU A 205 -0.63 21.74 2.30
C GLU A 205 0.71 21.36 1.65
N LEU A 206 0.68 20.54 0.59
CA LEU A 206 1.88 20.09 -0.11
C LEU A 206 2.38 21.17 -1.09
N ARG A 207 3.70 21.21 -1.26
CA ARG A 207 4.34 21.99 -2.35
C ARG A 207 4.45 21.20 -3.65
N THR A 208 4.38 19.87 -3.54
CA THR A 208 4.49 18.94 -4.66
C THR A 208 3.30 19.09 -5.61
N PRO A 209 3.51 19.11 -6.95
CA PRO A 209 2.41 19.17 -7.91
C PRO A 209 1.47 17.97 -7.75
N VAL A 210 0.17 18.24 -7.81
CA VAL A 210 -0.89 17.23 -7.71
C VAL A 210 -1.61 17.12 -9.05
N VAL A 211 -1.60 15.94 -9.64
CA VAL A 211 -2.38 15.58 -10.83
C VAL A 211 -3.64 14.85 -10.38
N ALA A 212 -4.81 15.44 -10.65
CA ALA A 212 -6.09 14.80 -10.36
C ALA A 212 -6.43 13.79 -11.47
N VAL A 213 -6.64 12.54 -11.09
CA VAL A 213 -6.93 11.46 -12.04
C VAL A 213 -8.34 10.94 -11.83
N VAL A 214 -9.21 11.15 -12.83
CA VAL A 214 -10.58 10.65 -12.80
C VAL A 214 -10.59 9.21 -13.32
N THR A 215 -10.52 8.25 -12.40
CA THR A 215 -10.40 6.82 -12.71
C THR A 215 -11.75 6.19 -13.08
N LYS A 216 -11.74 4.97 -13.65
CA LYS A 216 -12.95 4.21 -14.02
C LYS A 216 -13.84 4.96 -15.03
N ALA A 217 -13.25 5.80 -15.90
CA ALA A 217 -14.00 6.59 -16.89
C ALA A 217 -14.87 5.73 -17.82
N ASP A 218 -14.51 4.45 -18.01
CA ASP A 218 -15.26 3.47 -18.81
C ASP A 218 -16.64 3.10 -18.25
N THR A 219 -16.91 3.43 -16.99
CA THR A 219 -18.11 3.01 -16.25
C THR A 219 -19.23 4.04 -16.26
N VAL A 220 -19.04 5.19 -16.90
CA VAL A 220 -20.00 6.29 -16.96
C VAL A 220 -20.22 6.79 -18.39
N THR A 221 -21.29 7.56 -18.61
CA THR A 221 -21.52 8.24 -19.90
C THR A 221 -20.59 9.44 -20.06
N ARG A 222 -20.49 9.97 -21.29
CA ARG A 222 -19.67 11.17 -21.57
C ARG A 222 -20.16 12.40 -20.79
N GLU A 223 -21.47 12.54 -20.66
CA GLU A 223 -22.11 13.65 -19.93
C GLU A 223 -21.80 13.55 -18.43
N ALA A 224 -21.87 12.35 -17.86
CA ALA A 224 -21.53 12.11 -16.46
C ALA A 224 -20.03 12.31 -16.19
N LEU A 225 -19.16 11.88 -17.11
CA LEU A 225 -17.72 12.12 -17.03
C LEU A 225 -17.39 13.62 -17.07
N ALA A 226 -18.02 14.37 -17.99
CA ALA A 226 -17.84 15.82 -18.08
C ALA A 226 -18.29 16.54 -16.78
N ALA A 227 -19.43 16.14 -16.23
CA ALA A 227 -19.91 16.67 -14.95
C ALA A 227 -18.93 16.34 -13.79
N GLN A 228 -18.37 15.14 -13.76
CA GLN A 228 -17.38 14.77 -12.76
C GLN A 228 -16.07 15.56 -12.92
N LEU A 229 -15.59 15.76 -14.14
CA LEU A 229 -14.38 16.56 -14.40
C LEU A 229 -14.55 18.02 -13.92
N LEU A 230 -15.73 18.61 -14.15
CA LEU A 230 -16.05 19.94 -13.61
C LEU A 230 -16.05 19.91 -12.07
N ALA A 231 -16.71 18.94 -11.46
CA ALA A 231 -16.75 18.81 -10.00
C ALA A 231 -15.36 18.60 -9.38
N VAL A 232 -14.47 17.87 -10.06
CA VAL A 232 -13.08 17.68 -9.63
C VAL A 232 -12.29 18.98 -9.80
N SER A 233 -12.48 19.71 -10.91
CA SER A 233 -11.84 21.02 -11.11
C SER A 233 -12.23 22.04 -10.04
N GLU A 234 -13.44 21.96 -9.48
CA GLU A 234 -13.91 22.83 -8.40
C GLU A 234 -13.49 22.35 -7.00
N LEU A 235 -13.00 21.11 -6.88
CA LEU A 235 -12.66 20.51 -5.58
C LEU A 235 -11.35 21.04 -5.00
N GLY A 236 -10.38 21.39 -5.85
CA GLY A 236 -9.05 21.84 -5.45
C GLY A 236 -8.25 22.40 -6.62
N GLU A 237 -7.02 22.82 -6.33
CA GLU A 237 -6.06 23.30 -7.32
C GLU A 237 -5.18 22.14 -7.79
N TRP A 238 -5.14 21.90 -9.10
CA TRP A 238 -4.43 20.77 -9.69
C TRP A 238 -3.44 21.26 -10.73
N ALA A 239 -2.30 20.57 -10.85
CA ALA A 239 -1.36 20.79 -11.95
C ALA A 239 -2.00 20.37 -13.28
N ASP A 240 -2.69 19.23 -13.29
CA ASP A 240 -3.40 18.67 -14.45
C ASP A 240 -4.61 17.84 -13.98
N ILE A 241 -5.59 17.64 -14.86
CA ILE A 241 -6.72 16.72 -14.65
C ILE A 241 -6.79 15.74 -15.82
N VAL A 242 -6.67 14.43 -15.54
CA VAL A 242 -6.65 13.39 -16.59
C VAL A 242 -7.71 12.30 -16.30
N PRO A 243 -8.72 12.12 -17.16
CA PRO A 243 -9.65 10.99 -17.05
C PRO A 243 -9.05 9.72 -17.64
N VAL A 244 -9.04 8.62 -16.88
CA VAL A 244 -8.43 7.35 -17.32
C VAL A 244 -9.38 6.16 -17.15
N SER A 245 -9.20 5.17 -18.03
CA SER A 245 -9.68 3.81 -17.78
C SER A 245 -8.52 2.83 -17.82
N ALA A 246 -8.06 2.44 -16.63
CA ALA A 246 -7.09 1.35 -16.47
C ALA A 246 -7.60 0.00 -17.00
N LYS A 247 -8.93 -0.18 -17.07
CA LYS A 247 -9.54 -1.41 -17.58
C LYS A 247 -9.54 -1.48 -19.12
N ARG A 248 -9.72 -0.33 -19.78
CA ARG A 248 -9.74 -0.21 -21.24
C ARG A 248 -8.43 0.29 -21.84
N ASP A 249 -7.43 0.55 -21.00
CA ASP A 249 -6.16 1.14 -21.39
C ASP A 249 -6.35 2.50 -22.11
N GLU A 250 -7.30 3.31 -21.60
CA GLU A 250 -7.62 4.62 -22.17
C GLU A 250 -6.90 5.73 -21.39
N GLN A 251 -6.13 6.57 -22.11
CA GLN A 251 -5.37 7.73 -21.60
C GLN A 251 -4.25 7.40 -20.60
N ILE A 252 -3.78 6.15 -20.57
CA ILE A 252 -2.65 5.74 -19.72
C ILE A 252 -1.35 6.39 -20.20
N ASP A 253 -1.13 6.39 -21.52
CA ASP A 253 -0.04 7.11 -22.20
C ASP A 253 -0.06 8.62 -21.93
N VAL A 254 -1.23 9.24 -22.03
CA VAL A 254 -1.42 10.67 -21.75
C VAL A 254 -1.08 10.99 -20.30
N LEU A 255 -1.52 10.14 -19.35
CA LEU A 255 -1.19 10.31 -17.94
C LEU A 255 0.33 10.21 -17.73
N GLU A 256 1.00 9.22 -18.32
CA GLU A 256 2.45 9.07 -18.22
C GLU A 256 3.17 10.32 -18.75
N GLU A 257 2.78 10.83 -19.92
CA GLU A 257 3.34 12.07 -20.48
C GLU A 257 3.13 13.29 -19.58
N VAL A 258 1.97 13.39 -18.93
CA VAL A 258 1.69 14.45 -17.95
C VAL A 258 2.62 14.33 -16.74
N LEU A 259 2.79 13.13 -16.18
CA LEU A 259 3.67 12.92 -15.02
C LEU A 259 5.14 13.20 -15.36
N LEU A 260 5.60 12.86 -16.56
CA LEU A 260 6.97 13.12 -17.00
C LEU A 260 7.34 14.60 -17.01
N LYS A 261 6.38 15.51 -17.20
CA LYS A 261 6.62 16.97 -17.14
C LYS A 261 7.05 17.45 -15.75
N HIS A 262 6.66 16.69 -14.72
CA HIS A 262 6.95 17.00 -13.33
C HIS A 262 8.20 16.29 -12.80
N MET A 263 8.80 15.38 -13.59
CA MET A 263 10.01 14.65 -13.19
C MET A 263 11.27 15.52 -13.34
N PRO A 264 12.19 15.54 -12.36
CA PRO A 264 13.45 16.27 -12.46
C PRO A 264 14.40 15.60 -13.47
N LEU A 265 15.43 16.35 -13.88
CA LEU A 265 16.58 15.74 -14.54
C LEU A 265 17.29 14.85 -13.52
N SER A 266 17.50 13.59 -13.87
CA SER A 266 18.07 12.60 -12.97
C SER A 266 18.63 11.45 -13.81
N PRO A 267 19.68 10.75 -13.35
CA PRO A 267 19.95 9.41 -13.84
C PRO A 267 18.77 8.47 -13.55
N PRO A 268 18.68 7.31 -14.23
CA PRO A 268 17.77 6.23 -13.83
C PRO A 268 17.93 5.89 -12.33
N LEU A 269 16.82 5.76 -11.61
CA LEU A 269 16.79 5.42 -10.18
C LEU A 269 16.86 3.90 -9.95
N TYR A 270 16.38 3.12 -10.92
CA TYR A 270 16.39 1.66 -10.91
C TYR A 270 17.06 1.09 -12.17
N PRO A 271 17.73 -0.08 -12.05
CA PRO A 271 18.30 -0.79 -13.19
C PRO A 271 17.28 -1.09 -14.29
N THR A 272 17.75 -1.13 -15.55
CA THR A 272 16.91 -1.46 -16.70
C THR A 272 16.27 -2.84 -16.55
N GLY A 273 14.95 -2.91 -16.70
CA GLY A 273 14.19 -4.17 -16.66
C GLY A 273 13.67 -4.57 -15.27
N GLU A 274 14.09 -3.91 -14.20
CA GLU A 274 13.48 -4.06 -12.88
C GLU A 274 12.11 -3.38 -12.88
N ILE A 275 11.04 -4.11 -12.57
CA ILE A 275 9.66 -3.60 -12.63
C ILE A 275 9.14 -3.23 -11.23
N THR A 276 9.72 -3.78 -10.17
CA THR A 276 9.36 -3.56 -8.77
C THR A 276 10.53 -3.97 -7.87
N ASP A 277 10.72 -3.29 -6.75
CA ASP A 277 11.71 -3.61 -5.72
C ASP A 277 11.12 -4.43 -4.56
N GLU A 278 9.86 -4.83 -4.68
CA GLU A 278 9.16 -5.59 -3.65
C GLU A 278 9.80 -6.98 -3.43
N PRO A 279 10.12 -7.36 -2.18
CA PRO A 279 10.60 -8.69 -1.88
C PRO A 279 9.61 -9.77 -2.32
N GLN A 280 10.12 -10.89 -2.84
CA GLN A 280 9.27 -11.99 -3.33
C GLN A 280 8.27 -12.48 -2.27
N GLN A 281 8.67 -12.49 -0.99
CA GLN A 281 7.82 -12.86 0.13
C GLN A 281 6.58 -11.96 0.23
N VAL A 282 6.73 -10.65 -0.01
CA VAL A 282 5.63 -9.69 0.00
C VAL A 282 4.69 -9.98 -1.17
N LEU A 283 5.22 -10.09 -2.39
CA LEU A 283 4.42 -10.41 -3.58
C LEU A 283 3.65 -11.73 -3.44
N ILE A 284 4.26 -12.76 -2.83
CA ILE A 284 3.63 -14.05 -2.53
C ILE A 284 2.52 -13.88 -1.49
N ALA A 285 2.79 -13.19 -0.37
CA ALA A 285 1.80 -12.91 0.66
C ALA A 285 0.59 -12.19 0.09
N GLU A 286 0.83 -11.22 -0.78
CA GLU A 286 -0.16 -10.42 -1.47
C GLU A 286 -1.03 -11.27 -2.43
N LEU A 287 -0.43 -12.16 -3.23
CA LEU A 287 -1.19 -13.10 -4.08
C LEU A 287 -2.09 -14.04 -3.26
N VAL A 288 -1.60 -14.53 -2.12
CA VAL A 288 -2.40 -15.36 -1.20
C VAL A 288 -3.52 -14.53 -0.56
N ARG A 289 -3.21 -13.29 -0.15
CA ARG A 289 -4.18 -12.39 0.47
C ARG A 289 -5.28 -12.01 -0.51
N GLU A 290 -4.96 -11.66 -1.75
CA GLU A 290 -5.93 -11.37 -2.80
C GLU A 290 -6.88 -12.55 -3.02
N ALA A 291 -6.33 -13.76 -3.19
CA ALA A 291 -7.13 -14.97 -3.35
C ALA A 291 -8.00 -15.25 -2.11
N ALA A 292 -7.50 -14.96 -0.91
CA ALA A 292 -8.24 -15.15 0.34
C ALA A 292 -9.37 -14.14 0.53
N LEU A 293 -9.19 -12.89 0.09
CA LEU A 293 -10.18 -11.81 0.13
C LEU A 293 -11.32 -12.01 -0.88
N GLU A 294 -11.05 -12.70 -1.98
CA GLU A 294 -12.03 -12.93 -3.05
C GLU A 294 -13.27 -13.67 -2.53
N GLY A 295 -14.45 -13.06 -2.69
CA GLY A 295 -15.71 -13.64 -2.22
C GLY A 295 -15.94 -13.64 -0.70
N VAL A 296 -15.05 -13.08 0.14
CA VAL A 296 -15.36 -12.85 1.57
C VAL A 296 -16.09 -11.53 1.76
N ARG A 297 -16.98 -11.46 2.76
CA ARG A 297 -17.74 -10.25 3.14
C ARG A 297 -17.48 -9.88 4.61
N ASP A 298 -18.16 -8.82 5.06
CA ASP A 298 -18.22 -8.37 6.46
C ASP A 298 -16.86 -7.95 7.02
N GLU A 299 -16.52 -8.32 8.26
CA GLU A 299 -15.30 -7.87 8.96
C GLU A 299 -14.00 -8.55 8.49
N LEU A 300 -14.10 -9.64 7.73
CA LEU A 300 -12.96 -10.48 7.42
C LEU A 300 -11.88 -9.80 6.56
N PRO A 301 -12.22 -8.97 5.55
CA PRO A 301 -11.23 -8.22 4.78
C PRO A 301 -10.35 -7.30 5.61
N HIS A 302 -10.83 -6.84 6.77
CA HIS A 302 -10.09 -5.95 7.66
C HIS A 302 -9.20 -6.73 8.64
N SER A 303 -9.61 -7.91 9.06
CA SER A 303 -8.94 -8.73 10.08
C SER A 303 -7.98 -9.79 9.55
N LEU A 304 -7.82 -9.92 8.23
CA LEU A 304 -6.88 -10.85 7.60
C LEU A 304 -5.50 -10.22 7.40
N ALA A 305 -4.45 -10.88 7.88
CA ALA A 305 -3.06 -10.66 7.48
C ALA A 305 -2.49 -11.95 6.88
N VAL A 306 -1.48 -11.83 6.01
CA VAL A 306 -0.82 -12.97 5.38
C VAL A 306 0.68 -12.79 5.52
N VAL A 307 1.36 -13.83 5.99
CA VAL A 307 2.81 -13.83 6.18
C VAL A 307 3.39 -15.07 5.52
N VAL A 308 4.42 -14.90 4.71
CA VAL A 308 5.24 -16.02 4.24
C VAL A 308 6.20 -16.39 5.35
N ASP A 309 6.01 -17.58 5.93
CA ASP A 309 6.85 -18.06 7.03
C ASP A 309 8.18 -18.62 6.52
N GLU A 310 8.18 -19.24 5.34
CA GLU A 310 9.34 -19.95 4.79
C GLU A 310 9.20 -20.10 3.27
N ILE A 311 10.28 -19.90 2.52
CA ILE A 311 10.44 -20.31 1.12
C ILE A 311 11.68 -21.21 1.10
N ALA A 312 11.50 -22.51 0.92
CA ALA A 312 12.60 -23.46 0.85
C ALA A 312 12.83 -23.95 -0.58
N ASP A 313 14.09 -23.89 -1.04
CA ASP A 313 14.52 -24.27 -2.38
C ASP A 313 15.07 -25.71 -2.41
N PRO A 314 14.46 -26.63 -3.18
CA PRO A 314 14.99 -27.98 -3.35
C PRO A 314 16.35 -28.08 -4.01
N ASP A 315 16.79 -27.03 -4.69
CA ASP A 315 18.10 -26.99 -5.31
C ASP A 315 19.18 -26.49 -4.32
N ASP A 316 18.79 -26.00 -3.12
CA ASP A 316 19.73 -25.69 -2.03
C ASP A 316 19.97 -26.94 -1.18
N GLU A 317 21.19 -27.47 -1.25
CA GLU A 317 21.63 -28.66 -0.51
C GLU A 317 21.41 -28.55 1.01
N ARG A 318 21.41 -27.33 1.57
CA ARG A 318 21.18 -27.07 2.99
C ARG A 318 19.72 -27.26 3.40
N GLU A 319 18.80 -27.25 2.44
CA GLU A 319 17.35 -27.26 2.69
C GLU A 319 16.67 -28.57 2.30
N VAL A 320 17.36 -29.47 1.60
CA VAL A 320 16.82 -30.76 1.08
C VAL A 320 16.09 -31.58 2.16
N GLY A 321 16.59 -31.58 3.41
CA GLY A 321 15.97 -32.29 4.53
C GLY A 321 14.62 -31.73 5.02
N ARG A 322 14.24 -30.50 4.61
CA ARG A 322 13.01 -29.81 5.02
C ARG A 322 11.88 -29.90 3.99
N ILE A 323 12.15 -30.55 2.85
CA ILE A 323 11.28 -30.50 1.67
C ILE A 323 10.34 -31.69 1.62
N LYS A 324 9.04 -31.40 1.49
CA LYS A 324 8.00 -32.42 1.45
C LYS A 324 7.73 -32.88 0.01
N GLY A 325 7.80 -34.19 -0.21
CA GLY A 325 7.40 -34.85 -1.45
C GLY A 325 8.51 -34.91 -2.52
N ALA A 326 8.26 -35.65 -3.59
CA ALA A 326 9.19 -35.79 -4.71
C ALA A 326 8.94 -34.70 -5.79
N GLY A 327 10.02 -34.11 -6.32
CA GLY A 327 9.96 -33.41 -7.62
C GLY A 327 10.35 -31.94 -7.66
N GLY A 328 11.37 -31.50 -6.94
CA GLY A 328 12.06 -30.23 -7.22
C GLY A 328 11.17 -28.98 -7.21
N ARG A 329 10.13 -28.94 -6.36
CA ARG A 329 9.24 -27.79 -6.21
C ARG A 329 9.67 -26.93 -5.03
N LEU A 330 9.66 -25.61 -5.23
CA LEU A 330 9.78 -24.65 -4.14
C LEU A 330 8.70 -24.92 -3.08
N GLN A 331 9.10 -24.98 -1.82
CA GLN A 331 8.18 -25.15 -0.70
C GLN A 331 7.90 -23.78 -0.10
N VAL A 332 6.65 -23.32 -0.20
CA VAL A 332 6.25 -22.00 0.29
C VAL A 332 5.25 -22.20 1.40
N ARG A 333 5.64 -21.90 2.65
CA ARG A 333 4.75 -21.94 3.82
C ARG A 333 4.20 -20.56 4.11
N VAL A 334 2.88 -20.46 4.22
CA VAL A 334 2.19 -19.18 4.41
C VAL A 334 1.17 -19.29 5.53
N SER A 335 1.21 -18.33 6.45
CA SER A 335 0.25 -18.16 7.53
C SER A 335 -0.78 -17.08 7.18
N LEU A 336 -2.05 -17.47 7.11
CA LEU A 336 -3.21 -16.57 7.13
C LEU A 336 -3.59 -16.31 8.60
N VAL A 337 -3.49 -15.07 9.03
CA VAL A 337 -3.72 -14.64 10.42
C VAL A 337 -5.03 -13.86 10.50
N VAL A 338 -5.91 -14.26 11.41
CA VAL A 338 -7.22 -13.62 11.66
C VAL A 338 -7.38 -13.31 13.15
N GLU A 339 -8.33 -12.44 13.52
CA GLU A 339 -8.53 -12.03 14.91
C GLU A 339 -9.37 -13.01 15.73
N ARG A 340 -10.30 -13.73 15.08
CA ARG A 340 -11.27 -14.60 15.76
C ARG A 340 -11.37 -15.98 15.13
N ASP A 341 -11.69 -16.99 15.95
CA ASP A 341 -11.87 -18.37 15.46
C ASP A 341 -13.06 -18.50 14.49
N SER A 342 -14.08 -17.66 14.62
CA SER A 342 -15.19 -17.58 13.65
C SER A 342 -14.68 -17.17 12.26
N GLN A 343 -13.75 -16.22 12.18
CA GLN A 343 -13.11 -15.80 10.92
C GLN A 343 -12.23 -16.92 10.36
N LYS A 344 -11.49 -17.62 11.22
CA LYS A 344 -10.69 -18.79 10.84
C LYS A 344 -11.56 -19.86 10.19
N ALA A 345 -12.72 -20.16 10.77
CA ALA A 345 -13.68 -21.11 10.20
C ALA A 345 -14.19 -20.66 8.82
N ILE A 346 -14.41 -19.37 8.61
CA ILE A 346 -14.82 -18.81 7.31
C ILE A 346 -13.72 -19.01 6.27
N ILE A 347 -12.46 -18.66 6.58
CA ILE A 347 -11.31 -18.85 5.66
C ILE A 347 -11.13 -20.32 5.28
N ILE A 348 -11.24 -21.24 6.26
CA ILE A 348 -11.11 -22.68 6.01
C ILE A 348 -12.26 -23.19 5.14
N GLY A 349 -13.49 -22.76 5.47
CA GLY A 349 -14.72 -23.22 4.82
C GLY A 349 -15.06 -24.68 5.16
N ARG A 350 -16.28 -25.10 4.83
CA ARG A 350 -16.76 -26.46 5.13
C ARG A 350 -15.86 -27.52 4.48
N GLY A 351 -15.23 -28.36 5.30
CA GLY A 351 -14.32 -29.41 4.85
C GLY A 351 -13.04 -28.89 4.19
N GLY A 352 -12.61 -27.66 4.49
CA GLY A 352 -11.39 -27.07 3.93
C GLY A 352 -11.53 -26.60 2.47
N ARG A 353 -12.74 -26.61 1.90
CA ARG A 353 -12.97 -26.30 0.49
C ARG A 353 -12.50 -24.90 0.10
N ARG A 354 -12.78 -23.90 0.94
CA ARG A 354 -12.40 -22.52 0.64
C ARG A 354 -10.90 -22.34 0.69
N LEU A 355 -10.22 -22.84 1.73
CA LEU A 355 -8.76 -22.76 1.82
C LEU A 355 -8.07 -23.47 0.64
N LYS A 356 -8.66 -24.58 0.17
CA LYS A 356 -8.20 -25.26 -1.04
C LYS A 356 -8.34 -24.39 -2.30
N GLU A 357 -9.47 -23.69 -2.46
CA GLU A 357 -9.67 -22.74 -3.56
C GLU A 357 -8.67 -21.59 -3.52
N VAL A 358 -8.45 -21.00 -2.33
CA VAL A 358 -7.42 -19.97 -2.11
C VAL A 358 -6.04 -20.49 -2.53
N GLY A 359 -5.65 -21.67 -2.07
CA GLY A 359 -4.37 -22.28 -2.42
C GLY A 359 -4.21 -22.56 -3.91
N VAL A 360 -5.27 -23.04 -4.59
CA VAL A 360 -5.23 -23.28 -6.04
C VAL A 360 -5.07 -21.98 -6.82
N THR A 361 -5.78 -20.92 -6.43
CA THR A 361 -5.72 -19.62 -7.10
C THR A 361 -4.38 -18.92 -6.87
N ALA A 362 -3.95 -18.82 -5.61
CA ALA A 362 -2.70 -18.17 -5.25
C ALA A 362 -1.49 -18.88 -5.86
N ARG A 363 -1.44 -20.23 -5.82
CA ARG A 363 -0.33 -20.99 -6.41
C ARG A 363 -0.15 -20.70 -7.89
N LYS A 364 -1.21 -20.53 -8.68
CA LYS A 364 -1.08 -20.19 -10.11
C LYS A 364 -0.38 -18.85 -10.31
N GLY A 365 -0.70 -17.85 -9.48
CA GLY A 365 -0.04 -16.55 -9.50
C GLY A 365 1.42 -16.66 -9.07
N ILE A 366 1.70 -17.41 -8.00
CA ILE A 366 3.05 -17.58 -7.47
C ILE A 366 3.95 -18.33 -8.46
N GLU A 367 3.47 -19.41 -9.10
CA GLU A 367 4.26 -20.13 -10.11
C GLU A 367 4.59 -19.24 -11.31
N LYS A 368 3.67 -18.34 -11.70
CA LYS A 368 3.93 -17.36 -12.77
C LYS A 368 4.96 -16.33 -12.33
N LEU A 369 4.86 -15.82 -11.09
CA LEU A 369 5.79 -14.85 -10.51
C LEU A 369 7.22 -15.41 -10.43
N LEU A 370 7.36 -16.64 -9.93
CA LEU A 370 8.67 -17.26 -9.66
C LEU A 370 9.25 -18.03 -10.86
N GLY A 371 8.44 -18.29 -11.90
CA GLY A 371 8.85 -19.13 -13.03
C GLY A 371 9.12 -20.59 -12.66
N ARG A 372 8.72 -21.04 -11.46
CA ARG A 372 8.97 -22.39 -10.92
C ARG A 372 7.72 -23.04 -10.37
N LYS A 373 7.74 -24.37 -10.25
CA LYS A 373 6.66 -25.13 -9.61
C LYS A 373 6.72 -24.99 -8.09
N VAL A 374 5.55 -24.84 -7.48
CA VAL A 374 5.43 -24.52 -6.05
C VAL A 374 4.53 -25.52 -5.33
N TYR A 375 5.00 -26.00 -4.18
CA TYR A 375 4.16 -26.58 -3.15
C TYR A 375 3.80 -25.48 -2.14
N LEU A 376 2.53 -25.06 -2.16
CA LEU A 376 2.01 -24.02 -1.28
C LEU A 376 1.34 -24.64 -0.06
N ASP A 377 1.93 -24.46 1.13
CA ASP A 377 1.45 -24.94 2.42
C ASP A 377 0.76 -23.79 3.18
N LEU A 378 -0.57 -23.79 3.20
CA LEU A 378 -1.37 -22.73 3.83
C LEU A 378 -1.83 -23.13 5.24
N HIS A 379 -1.54 -22.29 6.22
CA HIS A 379 -1.99 -22.43 7.61
C HIS A 379 -2.87 -21.26 8.02
N VAL A 380 -3.94 -21.53 8.78
CA VAL A 380 -4.82 -20.47 9.32
C VAL A 380 -4.69 -20.43 10.84
N ARG A 381 -4.21 -19.30 11.37
CA ARG A 381 -4.01 -19.09 12.81
C ARG A 381 -4.76 -17.85 13.30
N THR A 382 -5.13 -17.88 14.58
CA THR A 382 -5.85 -16.80 15.24
C THR A 382 -4.87 -16.00 16.09
N ALA A 383 -4.88 -14.68 15.96
CA ALA A 383 -4.15 -13.73 16.80
C ALA A 383 -5.13 -12.65 17.25
N LYS A 384 -5.58 -12.72 18.50
CA LYS A 384 -6.64 -11.86 19.01
C LYS A 384 -6.23 -10.38 18.96
N ASP A 385 -7.14 -9.54 18.46
CA ASP A 385 -7.04 -8.07 18.42
C ASP A 385 -5.71 -7.53 17.84
N TRP A 386 -5.12 -8.27 16.89
CA TRP A 386 -3.78 -7.98 16.36
C TRP A 386 -3.68 -6.60 15.70
N GLN A 387 -4.78 -6.05 15.17
CA GLN A 387 -4.80 -4.71 14.56
C GLN A 387 -4.61 -3.57 15.57
N SER A 388 -4.73 -3.87 16.87
CA SER A 388 -4.58 -2.91 17.97
C SER A 388 -3.34 -3.19 18.82
N ASP A 389 -2.62 -4.29 18.59
CA ASP A 389 -1.40 -4.66 19.31
C ASP A 389 -0.14 -4.25 18.52
N PRO A 390 0.64 -3.26 19.00
CA PRO A 390 1.87 -2.82 18.34
C PRO A 390 2.88 -3.93 18.06
N LYS A 391 3.00 -4.93 18.96
CA LYS A 391 3.93 -6.05 18.80
C LYS A 391 3.44 -7.02 17.74
N ALA A 392 2.13 -7.26 17.70
CA ALA A 392 1.52 -8.11 16.68
C ALA A 392 1.66 -7.47 15.29
N LEU A 393 1.45 -6.16 15.17
CA LEU A 393 1.65 -5.42 13.92
C LEU A 393 3.09 -5.56 13.40
N ALA A 394 4.09 -5.28 14.25
CA ALA A 394 5.50 -5.40 13.88
C ALA A 394 5.85 -6.82 13.40
N ARG A 395 5.36 -7.86 14.10
CA ARG A 395 5.58 -9.26 13.71
C ARG A 395 4.91 -9.63 12.38
N LEU A 396 3.82 -8.95 12.03
CA LEU A 396 3.06 -9.16 10.78
C LEU A 396 3.56 -8.28 9.63
N GLY A 397 4.59 -7.45 9.86
CA GLY A 397 5.21 -6.60 8.85
C GLY A 397 4.57 -5.21 8.69
N PHE A 398 3.80 -4.74 9.68
CA PHE A 398 3.17 -3.41 9.70
C PHE A 398 3.76 -2.48 10.77
#